data_AF-A0A178CTJ2-F1
#
_entry.id   AF-A0A178CTJ2-F1
#
_cell.length_a   1.000
_cell.length_b   1.000
_cell.length_c   1.000
_cell.angle_alpha   90.00
_cell.angle_beta   90.00
_cell.angle_gamma   90.00
#
_symmetry.space_group_name_H-M   'P 1'
#
loop_
_entity.id
_entity.type
_entity.pdbx_description
1 polymer ?
#
loop_
_entity_poly.entity_id
_entity_poly.type
_entity_poly.pdbx_seq_one_letter_code
_entity_poly.pdbx_strand_id
1 'polypeptide(L)'
;MAFPGAFGGPGMSGGAGGNAGLSEQEQQMVKMMAYDTPLSPQGQQITNLPVREQLRRGLKDMGSKSYSSAKNFALIGALYSGTECCIEGFRAKSDLSNSVSAGCITGGILAHKAGPQAAVLGCAGFAAFSAAIDAYMRMPESD
;
A
#
# COMPACT_ATOMS: atom_id res chain seq x y z
N MET A 1 2.66 3.45 4.66
CA MET A 1 1.20 3.21 4.63
C MET A 1 0.99 1.77 4.22
N ALA A 2 0.64 0.91 5.18
CA ALA A 2 0.23 -0.45 4.90
C ALA A 2 -1.23 -0.37 4.46
N PHE A 3 -1.53 -0.74 3.22
CA PHE A 3 -2.89 -1.07 2.83
C PHE A 3 -3.29 -2.31 3.63
N PRO A 4 -4.21 -2.22 4.61
CA PRO A 4 -4.66 -3.39 5.33
C PRO A 4 -5.70 -4.08 4.44
N GLY A 5 -5.28 -5.10 3.67
CA GLY A 5 -6.26 -5.94 2.98
C GLY A 5 -5.79 -6.78 1.81
N ALA A 6 -4.67 -6.49 1.16
CA ALA A 6 -4.21 -7.29 0.03
C ALA A 6 -2.70 -7.19 -0.09
N PHE A 7 -2.05 -8.24 -0.59
CA PHE A 7 -0.61 -8.40 -0.74
C PHE A 7 0.16 -8.95 0.46
N GLY A 8 -0.07 -10.24 0.72
CA GLY A 8 1.06 -11.12 0.96
C GLY A 8 1.98 -11.09 -0.27
N GLY A 9 3.09 -10.35 -0.19
CA GLY A 9 4.17 -10.44 -1.15
C GLY A 9 4.96 -11.74 -0.93
N PRO A 10 5.38 -12.45 -1.98
CA PRO A 10 6.27 -13.61 -1.85
C PRO A 10 7.67 -13.11 -1.53
N GLY A 11 8.15 -13.25 -0.28
CA GLY A 11 9.55 -12.94 0.00
C GLY A 11 10.00 -12.66 1.43
N MET A 12 9.15 -12.68 2.47
CA MET A 12 9.66 -12.59 3.85
C MET A 12 9.84 -13.99 4.44
N SER A 13 10.97 -14.60 4.07
CA SER A 13 11.50 -15.81 4.69
C SER A 13 11.82 -15.54 6.17
N GLY A 14 11.33 -16.42 7.03
CA GLY A 14 12.02 -16.93 8.21
C GLY A 14 12.66 -15.92 9.15
N GLY A 15 11.91 -15.47 10.16
CA GLY A 15 12.46 -14.92 11.39
C GLY A 15 11.99 -15.77 12.56
N ALA A 16 12.83 -16.72 12.98
CA ALA A 16 12.61 -17.56 14.15
C ALA A 16 12.41 -16.72 15.42
N GLY A 17 11.44 -17.09 16.26
CA GLY A 17 11.39 -16.66 17.66
C GLY A 17 10.00 -16.49 18.24
N GLY A 18 9.51 -17.54 18.91
CA GLY A 18 8.60 -17.47 20.04
C GLY A 18 7.12 -17.18 19.73
N ASN A 19 6.36 -18.22 19.38
CA ASN A 19 4.91 -18.35 19.66
C ASN A 19 4.45 -19.78 19.30
N ALA A 20 4.93 -20.77 20.05
CA ALA A 20 4.42 -22.14 19.95
C ALA A 20 3.05 -22.19 20.65
N GLY A 21 1.95 -22.05 19.88
CA GLY A 21 0.59 -22.27 20.41
C GLY A 21 -0.55 -21.46 19.80
N LEU A 22 -0.29 -20.46 18.94
CA LEU A 22 -1.32 -19.61 18.34
C LEU A 22 -1.51 -19.95 16.86
N SER A 23 -2.76 -19.99 16.41
CA SER A 23 -3.12 -20.16 14.99
C SER A 23 -2.53 -19.03 14.13
N GLU A 24 -2.25 -19.27 12.85
CA GLU A 24 -1.66 -18.25 11.95
C GLU A 24 -2.48 -16.94 11.93
N GLN A 25 -3.79 -17.06 12.10
CA GLN A 25 -4.72 -15.93 12.17
C GLN A 25 -4.53 -15.09 13.44
N GLU A 26 -4.24 -15.72 14.58
CA GLU A 26 -3.96 -15.03 15.84
C GLU A 26 -2.57 -14.37 15.82
N GLN A 27 -1.56 -15.02 15.24
CA GLN A 27 -0.25 -14.40 15.03
C GLN A 27 -0.35 -13.18 14.11
N GLN A 28 -1.20 -13.24 13.10
CA GLN A 28 -1.46 -12.11 12.22
C GLN A 28 -2.14 -10.96 12.98
N MET A 29 -3.13 -11.24 13.83
CA MET A 29 -3.75 -10.22 14.68
C MET A 29 -2.75 -9.59 15.66
N VAL A 30 -1.90 -10.37 16.32
CA VAL A 30 -0.87 -9.88 17.24
C VAL A 30 0.15 -9.00 16.52
N LYS A 31 0.51 -9.36 15.27
CA LYS A 31 1.43 -8.56 14.44
C LYS A 31 0.82 -7.24 14.00
N MET A 32 -0.50 -7.18 13.80
CA MET A 32 -1.22 -5.93 13.49
C MET A 32 -1.33 -5.03 14.72
N MET A 33 -1.59 -5.59 15.90
CA MET A 33 -1.60 -4.86 17.18
C MET A 33 -0.20 -4.36 17.61
N ALA A 34 0.86 -5.04 17.15
CA ALA A 34 2.25 -4.63 17.39
C ALA A 34 2.65 -3.34 16.65
N TYR A 35 1.86 -2.88 15.68
CA TYR A 35 2.12 -1.64 14.96
C TYR A 35 1.65 -0.37 15.69
N ASP A 36 0.67 -0.47 16.60
CA ASP A 36 0.06 0.71 17.25
C ASP A 36 0.35 0.84 18.75
N THR A 37 1.00 -0.15 19.39
CA THR A 37 1.12 -0.16 20.85
C THR A 37 2.57 0.01 21.32
N PRO A 38 2.95 1.16 21.94
CA PRO A 38 4.27 1.32 22.57
C PRO A 38 4.49 0.42 23.81
N LEU A 39 3.46 -0.32 24.24
CA LEU A 39 3.47 -1.25 25.37
C LEU A 39 3.67 -2.74 24.98
N SER A 40 4.00 -3.04 23.72
CA SER A 40 4.50 -4.40 23.41
C SER A 40 5.83 -4.64 24.14
N PRO A 41 6.15 -5.90 24.53
CA PRO A 41 7.46 -6.21 25.12
C PRO A 41 8.63 -5.76 24.24
N GLN A 42 8.47 -5.70 22.90
CA GLN A 42 9.45 -5.10 21.99
C GLN A 42 9.51 -3.55 22.07
N GLY A 43 8.38 -2.85 22.22
CA GLY A 43 8.32 -1.39 22.40
C GLY A 43 8.89 -0.90 23.73
N GLN A 44 8.70 -1.70 24.79
CA GLN A 44 9.29 -1.50 26.12
C GLN A 44 10.83 -1.66 26.08
N GLN A 45 11.37 -2.55 25.24
CA GLN A 45 12.83 -2.65 25.06
C GLN A 45 13.40 -1.42 24.35
N ILE A 46 12.66 -0.82 23.41
CA ILE A 46 13.09 0.38 22.69
C ILE A 46 13.05 1.61 23.61
N THR A 47 12.04 1.73 24.47
CA THR A 47 11.86 2.89 25.38
C THR A 47 12.79 2.90 26.59
N ASN A 48 13.41 1.77 26.95
CA ASN A 48 14.37 1.68 28.06
C ASN A 48 15.85 1.93 27.64
N LEU A 49 16.13 2.13 26.35
CA LEU A 49 17.49 2.48 25.86
C LEU A 49 17.73 4.01 25.99
N PRO A 50 18.98 4.50 26.01
CA PRO A 50 19.24 5.95 25.97
C PRO A 50 18.61 6.58 24.72
N VAL A 51 18.03 7.77 24.86
CA VAL A 51 17.24 8.49 23.81
C VAL A 51 17.95 8.54 22.45
N ARG A 52 19.29 8.60 22.45
CA ARG A 52 20.11 8.55 21.22
C ARG A 52 20.02 7.23 20.48
N GLU A 53 20.04 6.11 21.19
CA GLU A 53 19.88 4.77 20.62
C GLU A 53 18.45 4.56 20.10
N GLN A 54 17.46 5.08 20.84
CA GLN A 54 16.05 5.02 20.44
C GLN A 54 15.80 5.78 19.14
N LEU A 55 16.29 7.02 19.05
CA LEU A 55 16.22 7.82 17.83
C LEU A 55 16.95 7.14 16.68
N ARG A 56 18.13 6.56 16.94
CA ARG A 56 18.89 5.87 15.88
C ARG A 56 18.19 4.61 15.38
N ARG A 57 17.59 3.81 16.27
CA ARG A 57 16.79 2.64 15.90
C ARG A 57 15.49 3.05 15.20
N GLY A 58 14.80 4.05 15.74
CA GLY A 58 13.57 4.61 15.20
C GLY A 58 13.77 5.18 13.81
N LEU A 59 14.80 6.00 13.60
CA LEU A 59 15.15 6.54 12.27
C LEU A 59 15.53 5.43 11.28
N LYS A 60 16.20 4.36 11.75
CA LYS A 60 16.56 3.24 10.88
C LYS A 60 15.35 2.39 10.49
N ASP A 61 14.42 2.16 11.42
CA ASP A 61 13.17 1.43 11.16
C ASP A 61 12.21 2.27 10.30
N MET A 62 12.01 3.54 10.65
CA MET A 62 11.26 4.51 9.85
C MET A 62 11.83 4.62 8.44
N GLY A 63 13.15 4.73 8.29
CA GLY A 63 13.80 4.82 6.98
C GLY A 63 13.57 3.57 6.13
N SER A 64 13.68 2.38 6.72
CA SER A 64 13.40 1.12 6.01
C SER A 64 11.94 1.03 5.56
N LYS A 65 11.00 1.36 6.43
CA LYS A 65 9.56 1.37 6.11
C LYS A 65 9.19 2.43 5.07
N SER A 66 9.78 3.62 5.17
CA SER A 66 9.61 4.70 4.18
C SER A 66 10.13 4.28 2.81
N TYR A 67 11.29 3.63 2.75
CA TYR A 67 11.86 3.15 1.49
C TYR A 67 10.99 2.07 0.84
N SER A 68 10.48 1.12 1.63
CA SER A 68 9.52 0.14 1.11
C SER A 68 8.21 0.79 0.64
N SER A 69 7.71 1.78 1.36
CA SER A 69 6.50 2.52 0.96
C SER A 69 6.71 3.30 -0.34
N ALA A 70 7.86 3.98 -0.47
CA ALA A 70 8.21 4.73 -1.67
C ALA A 70 8.24 3.84 -2.92
N LYS A 71 8.75 2.61 -2.81
CA LYS A 71 8.73 1.63 -3.92
C LYS A 71 7.30 1.30 -4.37
N ASN A 72 6.39 1.10 -3.42
CA ASN A 72 4.99 0.79 -3.74
C ASN A 72 4.30 1.99 -4.42
N PHE A 73 4.51 3.21 -3.92
CA PHE A 73 3.96 4.41 -4.56
C PHE A 73 4.55 4.64 -5.95
N ALA A 74 5.85 4.44 -6.12
CA ALA A 74 6.50 4.53 -7.43
C ALA A 74 5.92 3.50 -8.41
N LEU A 75 5.70 2.25 -7.97
CA LEU A 75 5.10 1.21 -8.81
C LEU A 75 3.67 1.57 -9.24
N ILE A 76 2.83 1.99 -8.30
CA ILE A 76 1.43 2.37 -8.56
C ILE A 76 1.40 3.57 -9.53
N GLY A 77 2.20 4.61 -9.27
CA GLY A 77 2.28 5.80 -10.11
C GLY A 77 2.79 5.50 -11.51
N ALA A 78 3.85 4.70 -11.64
CA ALA A 78 4.39 4.31 -12.94
C ALA A 78 3.39 3.49 -13.77
N LEU A 79 2.65 2.56 -13.12
CA LEU A 79 1.61 1.78 -13.79
C LEU A 79 0.44 2.66 -14.22
N TYR A 80 -0.04 3.55 -13.36
CA TYR A 80 -1.16 4.44 -13.67
C TYR A 80 -0.81 5.39 -14.83
N SER A 81 0.29 6.15 -14.70
CA SER A 81 0.71 7.09 -15.75
C SER A 81 1.11 6.38 -17.05
N GLY A 82 1.72 5.19 -16.96
CA GLY A 82 2.06 4.40 -18.15
C GLY A 82 0.82 3.87 -18.88
N THR A 83 -0.16 3.34 -18.13
CA THR A 83 -1.40 2.81 -18.74
C THR A 83 -2.23 3.92 -19.35
N GLU A 84 -2.36 5.06 -18.68
CA GLU A 84 -3.07 6.21 -19.23
C GLU A 84 -2.37 6.77 -20.48
N CYS A 85 -1.05 6.97 -20.43
CA CYS A 85 -0.27 7.38 -21.60
C CYS A 85 -0.43 6.41 -22.79
N CYS A 86 -0.42 5.09 -22.55
CA CYS A 86 -0.68 4.11 -23.61
C CYS A 86 -2.09 4.23 -24.20
N ILE A 87 -3.12 4.37 -23.36
CA ILE A 87 -4.52 4.48 -23.81
C ILE A 87 -4.74 5.77 -24.60
N GLU A 88 -4.18 6.88 -24.14
CA GLU A 88 -4.21 8.15 -24.85
C GLU A 88 -3.47 8.08 -26.18
N GLY A 89 -2.31 7.42 -26.22
CA GLY A 89 -1.53 7.22 -27.44
C GLY A 89 -2.30 6.48 -28.54
N PHE A 90 -3.24 5.58 -28.19
CA PHE A 90 -4.07 4.86 -29.15
C PHE A 90 -5.32 5.63 -29.62
N ARG A 91 -5.85 6.58 -28.82
CA ARG A 91 -7.16 7.22 -29.10
C ARG A 91 -7.10 8.75 -29.23
N ALA A 92 -5.95 9.36 -28.94
CA ALA A 92 -5.67 10.79 -28.99
C ALA A 92 -6.70 11.70 -28.27
N LYS A 93 -7.33 11.18 -27.21
CA LYS A 93 -8.26 11.93 -26.36
C LYS A 93 -8.00 11.62 -24.90
N SER A 94 -8.05 12.64 -24.05
CA SER A 94 -7.97 12.54 -22.59
C SER A 94 -9.35 12.82 -21.99
N ASP A 95 -10.06 11.75 -21.64
CA ASP A 95 -11.43 11.80 -21.11
C ASP A 95 -11.54 10.97 -19.82
N LEU A 96 -12.62 11.18 -19.06
CA LEU A 96 -12.89 10.44 -17.81
C LEU A 96 -12.91 8.91 -17.98
N SER A 97 -13.22 8.40 -19.19
CA SER A 97 -13.13 6.96 -19.45
C SER A 97 -11.70 6.42 -19.43
N ASN A 98 -10.71 7.24 -19.78
CA ASN A 98 -9.31 6.84 -19.80
C ASN A 98 -8.75 6.76 -18.38
N SER A 99 -9.05 7.73 -17.52
CA SER A 99 -8.66 7.71 -16.11
C SER A 99 -9.31 6.55 -15.35
N VAL A 100 -10.59 6.26 -15.62
CA VAL A 100 -11.32 5.10 -15.05
C VAL A 100 -10.73 3.77 -15.51
N SER A 101 -10.46 3.61 -16.81
CA SER A 101 -9.91 2.36 -17.35
C SER A 101 -8.46 2.15 -16.93
N ALA A 102 -7.61 3.19 -16.94
CA ALA A 102 -6.26 3.15 -16.41
C ALA A 102 -6.24 2.81 -14.91
N GLY A 103 -7.16 3.39 -14.14
CA GLY A 103 -7.38 3.07 -12.73
C GLY A 103 -7.76 1.60 -12.53
N CYS A 104 -8.76 1.10 -13.26
CA CYS A 104 -9.18 -0.31 -13.18
C CYS A 104 -8.03 -1.27 -13.56
N ILE A 105 -7.32 -0.99 -14.66
CA ILE A 105 -6.21 -1.83 -15.12
C ILE A 105 -5.09 -1.84 -14.09
N THR A 106 -4.71 -0.68 -13.57
CA THR A 106 -3.67 -0.56 -12.54
C THR A 106 -4.07 -1.29 -11.26
N GLY A 107 -5.28 -1.07 -10.75
CA GLY A 107 -5.80 -1.73 -9.55
C GLY A 107 -5.97 -3.24 -9.70
N GLY A 108 -6.40 -3.69 -10.88
CA GLY A 108 -6.55 -5.11 -11.22
C GLY A 108 -5.20 -5.81 -11.38
N ILE A 109 -4.23 -5.19 -12.05
CA ILE A 109 -2.87 -5.72 -12.18
C ILE A 109 -2.22 -5.81 -10.81
N LEU A 110 -2.34 -4.78 -9.98
CA LEU A 110 -1.80 -4.86 -8.63
C LEU A 110 -2.42 -6.06 -7.90
N ALA A 111 -3.74 -6.10 -7.75
CA ALA A 111 -4.38 -7.14 -6.97
C ALA A 111 -4.40 -8.55 -7.64
N HIS A 112 -3.78 -8.71 -8.82
CA HIS A 112 -3.78 -9.98 -9.57
C HIS A 112 -3.24 -11.16 -8.74
N LYS A 113 -2.22 -10.92 -7.88
CA LYS A 113 -1.59 -11.97 -7.08
C LYS A 113 -2.44 -12.40 -5.89
N ALA A 114 -3.39 -11.57 -5.47
CA ALA A 114 -4.27 -11.82 -4.34
C ALA A 114 -5.55 -12.59 -4.73
N GLY A 115 -5.72 -12.93 -6.01
CA GLY A 115 -6.85 -13.70 -6.54
C GLY A 115 -7.87 -12.86 -7.32
N PRO A 116 -8.82 -13.50 -8.03
CA PRO A 116 -9.73 -12.82 -8.95
C PRO A 116 -10.71 -11.87 -8.23
N GLN A 117 -11.17 -12.22 -7.03
CA GLN A 117 -12.05 -11.35 -6.24
C GLN A 117 -11.32 -10.08 -5.80
N ALA A 118 -10.06 -10.20 -5.37
CA ALA A 118 -9.22 -9.06 -5.03
C ALA A 118 -8.91 -8.19 -6.25
N ALA A 119 -8.70 -8.80 -7.43
CA ALA A 119 -8.50 -8.08 -8.69
C ALA A 119 -9.73 -7.25 -9.09
N VAL A 120 -10.95 -7.81 -8.95
CA VAL A 120 -12.20 -7.09 -9.23
C VAL A 120 -12.38 -5.94 -8.24
N LEU A 121 -12.16 -6.19 -6.94
CA LEU A 121 -12.25 -5.16 -5.92
C LEU A 121 -11.21 -4.05 -6.13
N GLY A 122 -9.98 -4.43 -6.50
CA GLY A 122 -8.88 -3.51 -6.81
C GLY A 122 -9.19 -2.66 -8.03
N CYS A 123 -9.70 -3.26 -9.11
CA CYS A 123 -10.17 -2.53 -10.28
C CYS A 123 -11.27 -1.54 -9.92
N ALA A 124 -12.32 -1.99 -9.22
CA ALA A 124 -13.44 -1.12 -8.84
C ALA A 124 -13.01 0.05 -7.95
N GLY A 125 -12.16 -0.21 -6.95
CA GLY A 125 -11.65 0.81 -6.04
C GLY A 125 -10.77 1.85 -6.73
N PHE A 126 -9.79 1.41 -7.53
CA PHE A 126 -8.93 2.33 -8.26
C PHE A 126 -9.68 3.08 -9.37
N ALA A 127 -10.63 2.44 -10.05
CA ALA A 127 -11.50 3.10 -11.03
C ALA A 127 -12.34 4.21 -10.39
N ALA A 128 -12.97 3.94 -9.25
CA ALA A 128 -13.77 4.92 -8.53
C ALA A 128 -12.91 6.08 -8.02
N PHE A 129 -11.73 5.79 -7.46
CA PHE A 129 -10.80 6.83 -7.00
C PHE A 129 -10.30 7.70 -8.15
N SER A 130 -9.89 7.11 -9.26
CA SER A 130 -9.46 7.85 -10.45
C SER A 130 -10.60 8.69 -11.04
N ALA A 131 -11.83 8.17 -11.08
CA ALA A 131 -13.00 8.95 -11.51
C ALA A 131 -13.22 10.18 -10.63
N ALA A 132 -13.14 10.01 -9.31
CA ALA A 132 -13.37 11.08 -8.35
C ALA A 132 -12.30 12.18 -8.45
N ILE A 133 -11.03 11.80 -8.58
CA ILE A 133 -9.93 12.76 -8.72
C ILE A 133 -10.03 13.51 -10.06
N ASP A 134 -10.29 12.80 -11.14
CA ASP A 134 -10.41 13.40 -12.48
C ASP A 134 -11.67 14.28 -12.61
N ALA A 135 -12.76 13.93 -11.92
CA ALA A 135 -13.92 14.81 -11.76
C ALA A 135 -13.58 16.05 -10.92
N TYR A 136 -12.85 15.88 -9.81
CA TYR A 136 -12.43 16.98 -8.93
C TYR A 136 -11.54 17.99 -9.66
N MET A 137 -10.56 17.53 -10.43
CA MET A 137 -9.67 18.40 -11.21
C MET A 137 -10.38 19.13 -12.36
N ARG A 138 -11.55 18.66 -12.78
CA ARG A 138 -12.37 19.30 -13.83
C ARG A 138 -13.48 20.18 -13.28
N MET A 139 -13.67 20.27 -11.96
CA MET A 139 -14.64 21.20 -11.40
C MET A 139 -14.14 22.64 -11.59
N PRO A 140 -14.96 23.54 -12.16
CA PRO A 140 -14.61 24.95 -12.20
C PRO A 140 -14.59 25.49 -10.76
N GLU A 141 -13.52 26.19 -10.40
CA GLU A 141 -13.46 26.92 -9.12
C GLU A 141 -14.51 28.03 -9.19
N SER A 142 -15.53 27.93 -8.35
CA SER A 142 -16.58 28.93 -8.23
C SER A 142 -16.08 30.12 -7.42
N ASP A 143 -15.75 31.22 -8.10
CA ASP A 143 -15.66 32.58 -7.53
C ASP A 143 -17.03 33.05 -6.99
#